data_AF-X0V6E2-F1
#
_entry.id   AF-X0V6E2-F1
#
_cell.length_a   1.000
_cell.length_b   1.000
_cell.length_c   1.000
_cell.angle_alpha   90.00
_cell.angle_beta   90.00
_cell.angle_gamma   90.00
#
_symmetry.space_group_name_H-M   'P 1'
#
loop_
_entity.id
_entity.type
_entity.pdbx_description
1 polymer ?
#
loop_
_entity_poly.entity_id
_entity_poly.type
_entity_poly.pdbx_seq_one_letter_code
_entity_poly.pdbx_strand_id
1 'polypeptide(L)'
;MEERFKLETERLAKSWMRYDRATLRGYLVEDVEDPRINVQSILTRHFLIERLFGEQFDALMEQELRFGLVMNWLLRLLKKPVNAGQLQAVLGTLLAEEDNAEGLEIPSYISDTFATLRLPNYICDLLNWTPVETTEAPVPEYLMSTFQTIWQEVLAGERPQHISVLEPACGSANDYRFIESFGIARLLDYTGFDLCEKNTRNAKQMFPKARFKVDNALEIDAEDDTFDYCFVHDLFEHLSKGEFRP
;
A
#
# COMPACT_ATOMS: atom_id res chain seq x y z
N MET A 1 -24.67 -4.65 -21.75
CA MET A 1 -24.65 -3.34 -21.05
C MET A 1 -25.98 -2.60 -21.08
N GLU A 2 -26.57 -2.33 -19.92
CA GLU A 2 -27.62 -1.31 -19.78
C GLU A 2 -27.07 0.08 -20.18
N GLU A 3 -27.88 0.94 -20.81
CA GLU A 3 -27.42 2.25 -21.32
C GLU A 3 -26.81 3.16 -20.25
N ARG A 4 -27.26 3.04 -18.99
CA ARG A 4 -26.66 3.80 -17.88
C ARG A 4 -25.19 3.46 -17.65
N PHE A 5 -24.83 2.18 -17.74
CA PHE A 5 -23.45 1.71 -17.53
C PHE A 5 -22.55 2.12 -18.69
N LYS A 6 -23.08 2.20 -19.92
CA LYS A 6 -22.32 2.73 -21.07
C LYS A 6 -21.91 4.18 -20.84
N LEU A 7 -22.89 5.01 -20.45
CA LEU A 7 -22.65 6.44 -20.23
C LEU A 7 -21.72 6.68 -19.03
N GLU A 8 -21.85 5.88 -17.97
CA GLU A 8 -20.96 5.89 -16.81
C GLU A 8 -19.53 5.52 -17.18
N THR A 9 -19.36 4.40 -17.90
CA THR A 9 -18.07 3.94 -18.43
C THR A 9 -17.41 5.03 -19.29
N GLU A 10 -18.15 5.67 -20.20
CA GLU A 10 -17.61 6.75 -21.02
C GLU A 10 -17.16 7.96 -20.20
N ARG A 11 -17.91 8.32 -19.15
CA ARG A 11 -17.57 9.45 -18.27
C ARG A 11 -16.32 9.14 -17.45
N LEU A 12 -16.23 7.94 -16.88
CA LEU A 12 -15.07 7.48 -16.13
C LEU A 12 -13.83 7.44 -17.02
N ALA A 13 -13.93 6.82 -18.20
CA ALA A 13 -12.84 6.79 -19.16
C ALA A 13 -12.35 8.20 -19.53
N LYS A 14 -13.26 9.15 -19.80
CA LYS A 14 -12.90 10.56 -20.09
C LYS A 14 -12.21 11.25 -18.91
N SER A 15 -12.67 11.00 -17.68
CA SER A 15 -12.09 11.59 -16.47
C SER A 15 -10.64 11.17 -16.25
N TRP A 16 -10.28 9.93 -16.56
CA TRP A 16 -8.92 9.42 -16.41
C TRP A 16 -8.03 9.73 -17.62
N MET A 17 -8.59 9.67 -18.84
CA MET A 17 -7.82 9.91 -20.07
C MET A 17 -7.32 11.35 -20.23
N ARG A 18 -7.82 12.32 -19.44
CA ARG A 18 -7.30 13.69 -19.44
C ARG A 18 -5.88 13.82 -18.88
N TYR A 19 -5.46 12.90 -18.02
CA TYR A 19 -4.14 12.90 -17.40
C TYR A 19 -3.09 12.32 -18.36
N ASP A 20 -1.86 12.82 -18.29
CA ASP A 20 -0.74 12.22 -19.00
C ASP A 20 -0.23 10.95 -18.30
N ARG A 21 0.63 10.19 -18.98
CA ARG A 21 1.13 8.91 -18.47
C ARG A 21 2.07 9.05 -17.28
N ALA A 22 2.83 10.14 -17.17
CA ALA A 22 3.75 10.35 -16.06
C ALA A 22 2.96 10.66 -14.78
N THR A 23 1.96 11.53 -14.88
CA THR A 23 1.01 11.82 -13.80
C THR A 23 0.33 10.53 -13.32
N LEU A 24 -0.23 9.73 -14.23
CA LEU A 24 -0.89 8.47 -13.88
C LEU A 24 0.05 7.42 -13.26
N ARG A 25 1.36 7.48 -13.56
CA ARG A 25 2.35 6.54 -13.02
C ARG A 25 2.66 6.78 -11.55
N GLY A 26 2.67 8.05 -11.13
CA GLY A 26 2.92 8.48 -9.74
C GLY A 26 1.65 8.68 -8.91
N TYR A 27 0.47 8.53 -9.50
CA TYR A 27 -0.80 8.67 -8.80
C TYR A 27 -1.06 7.47 -7.87
N LEU A 28 -1.51 7.75 -6.64
CA LEU A 28 -1.83 6.78 -5.57
C LEU A 28 -0.68 5.82 -5.21
N VAL A 29 0.56 6.35 -5.19
CA VAL A 29 1.75 5.57 -4.80
C VAL A 29 2.73 6.39 -3.95
N GLU A 30 2.27 7.49 -3.35
CA GLU A 30 3.10 8.46 -2.61
C GLU A 30 2.33 9.00 -1.39
N ASP A 31 3.07 9.58 -0.43
CA ASP A 31 2.54 10.12 0.83
C ASP A 31 1.67 9.09 1.59
N VAL A 32 0.46 9.46 2.03
CA VAL A 32 -0.45 8.56 2.76
C VAL A 32 -1.01 7.43 1.88
N GLU A 33 -0.91 7.58 0.56
CA GLU A 33 -1.31 6.57 -0.41
C GLU A 33 -0.16 5.64 -0.81
N ASP A 34 1.03 5.81 -0.20
CA ASP A 34 2.15 4.88 -0.41
C ASP A 34 1.78 3.48 0.13
N PRO A 35 1.66 2.45 -0.73
CA PRO A 35 1.24 1.10 -0.33
C PRO A 35 2.15 0.38 0.67
N ARG A 36 3.34 0.95 0.96
CA ARG A 36 4.22 0.48 2.03
C ARG A 36 3.69 0.81 3.43
N ILE A 37 2.88 1.85 3.56
CA ILE A 37 2.34 2.35 4.84
C ILE A 37 0.82 2.55 4.83
N ASN A 38 0.19 2.55 3.66
CA ASN A 38 -1.27 2.60 3.53
C ASN A 38 -1.89 1.32 4.11
N VAL A 39 -2.80 1.49 5.07
CA VAL A 39 -3.41 0.36 5.80
C VAL A 39 -4.23 -0.53 4.89
N GLN A 40 -4.90 0.01 3.86
CA GLN A 40 -5.71 -0.79 2.93
C GLN A 40 -4.79 -1.72 2.11
N SER A 41 -3.70 -1.18 1.56
CA SER A 41 -2.71 -1.99 0.84
C SER A 41 -2.01 -3.03 1.74
N ILE A 42 -1.73 -2.70 3.01
CA ILE A 42 -1.18 -3.65 3.99
C ILE A 42 -2.17 -4.80 4.22
N LEU A 43 -3.44 -4.48 4.48
CA LEU A 43 -4.47 -5.50 4.74
C LEU A 43 -4.70 -6.40 3.52
N THR A 44 -4.66 -5.84 2.30
CA THR A 44 -4.76 -6.64 1.07
C THR A 44 -3.57 -7.59 0.91
N ARG A 45 -2.34 -7.13 1.20
CA ARG A 45 -1.18 -8.04 1.24
C ARG A 45 -1.37 -9.14 2.29
N HIS A 46 -1.82 -8.80 3.49
CA HIS A 46 -2.02 -9.75 4.58
C HIS A 46 -3.05 -10.80 4.21
N PHE A 47 -4.17 -10.37 3.62
CA PHE A 47 -5.16 -11.27 3.06
C PHE A 47 -4.53 -12.26 2.07
N LEU A 48 -3.76 -11.79 1.08
CA LEU A 48 -3.11 -12.66 0.09
C LEU A 48 -2.11 -13.64 0.73
N ILE A 49 -1.31 -13.16 1.69
CA ILE A 49 -0.34 -13.99 2.43
C ILE A 49 -1.07 -15.05 3.26
N GLU A 50 -2.13 -14.70 3.96
CA GLU A 50 -2.95 -15.63 4.72
C GLU A 50 -3.61 -16.68 3.81
N ARG A 51 -4.07 -16.30 2.62
CA ARG A 51 -4.60 -17.25 1.64
C ARG A 51 -3.56 -18.24 1.11
N LEU A 52 -2.29 -17.83 1.07
CA LEU A 52 -1.18 -18.67 0.61
C LEU A 52 -0.61 -19.56 1.72
N PHE A 53 -0.59 -19.09 2.97
CA PHE A 53 0.20 -19.69 4.05
C PHE A 53 -0.57 -19.94 5.36
N GLY A 54 -1.84 -19.57 5.43
CA GLY A 54 -2.61 -19.57 6.68
C GLY A 54 -1.98 -18.65 7.73
N GLU A 55 -1.99 -19.09 8.99
CA GLU A 55 -1.54 -18.31 10.16
C GLU A 55 0.00 -18.22 10.31
N GLN A 56 0.77 -18.76 9.36
CA GLN A 56 2.24 -18.88 9.47
C GLN A 56 2.94 -17.54 9.74
N PHE A 57 2.39 -16.43 9.22
CA PHE A 57 3.02 -15.11 9.27
C PHE A 57 2.26 -14.08 10.13
N ASP A 58 1.31 -14.50 10.98
CA ASP A 58 0.47 -13.60 11.78
C ASP A 58 1.27 -12.57 12.58
N ALA A 59 2.33 -13.02 13.25
CA ALA A 59 3.20 -12.13 14.02
C ALA A 59 3.89 -11.08 13.14
N LEU A 60 4.30 -11.43 11.91
CA LEU A 60 4.93 -10.49 11.00
C LEU A 60 3.90 -9.51 10.41
N MET A 61 2.70 -9.99 10.08
CA MET A 61 1.59 -9.16 9.64
C MET A 61 1.20 -8.12 10.70
N GLU A 62 1.11 -8.53 11.97
CA GLU A 62 0.86 -7.60 13.07
C GLU A 62 1.94 -6.49 13.16
N GLN A 63 3.20 -6.86 12.99
CA GLN A 63 4.31 -5.89 13.02
C GLN A 63 4.28 -4.93 11.81
N GLU A 64 3.87 -5.38 10.62
CA GLU A 64 3.72 -4.49 9.46
C GLU A 64 2.58 -3.48 9.66
N LEU A 65 1.45 -3.90 10.24
CA LEU A 65 0.35 -2.98 10.57
C LEU A 65 0.82 -1.89 11.54
N ARG A 66 1.55 -2.29 12.60
CA ARG A 66 2.14 -1.36 13.56
C ARG A 66 3.14 -0.42 12.88
N PHE A 67 3.96 -0.91 11.97
CA PHE A 67 4.84 -0.09 11.14
C PHE A 67 4.06 0.97 10.34
N GLY A 68 3.01 0.58 9.62
CA GLY A 68 2.16 1.51 8.88
C GLY A 68 1.59 2.62 9.78
N LEU A 69 1.10 2.27 10.97
CA LEU A 69 0.58 3.24 11.95
C LEU A 69 1.65 4.21 12.46
N VAL A 70 2.82 3.69 12.82
CA VAL A 70 3.94 4.49 13.32
C VAL A 70 4.46 5.44 12.23
N MET A 71 4.68 4.93 11.01
CA MET A 71 5.15 5.74 9.89
C MET A 71 4.17 6.85 9.51
N ASN A 72 2.86 6.56 9.50
CA ASN A 72 1.84 7.59 9.26
C ASN A 72 1.84 8.68 10.34
N TRP A 73 1.99 8.30 11.62
CA TRP A 73 2.11 9.28 12.71
C TRP A 73 3.36 10.15 12.56
N LEU A 74 4.51 9.53 12.26
CA LEU A 74 5.79 10.22 12.07
C LEU A 74 5.76 11.16 10.87
N LEU A 75 5.21 10.74 9.73
CA LEU A 75 5.05 11.60 8.55
C LEU A 75 4.17 12.82 8.85
N ARG A 76 3.10 12.65 9.64
CA ARG A 76 2.27 13.77 10.11
C ARG A 76 3.02 14.68 11.08
N LEU A 77 3.89 14.13 11.93
CA LEU A 77 4.74 14.89 12.83
C LEU A 77 5.77 15.72 12.05
N LEU A 78 6.40 15.14 11.03
CA LEU A 78 7.40 15.80 10.16
C LEU A 78 6.79 16.88 9.25
N LYS A 79 5.47 16.87 9.02
CA LYS A 79 4.75 17.98 8.36
C LYS A 79 4.60 19.22 9.27
N LYS A 80 4.94 19.13 10.57
CA LYS A 80 4.96 20.25 11.52
C LYS A 80 6.41 20.77 11.65
N PRO A 81 6.62 22.04 12.07
CA PRO A 81 7.95 22.56 12.38
C PRO A 81 8.47 21.89 13.66
N VAL A 82 9.05 20.70 13.52
CA VAL A 82 9.66 19.92 14.59
C VAL A 82 11.17 19.96 14.40
N ASN A 83 11.92 20.28 15.45
CA ASN A 83 13.38 20.29 15.39
C ASN A 83 13.97 18.94 15.84
N ALA A 84 15.27 18.75 15.58
CA ALA A 84 15.99 17.53 15.94
C ALA A 84 15.92 17.21 17.44
N GLY A 85 15.98 18.23 18.30
CA GLY A 85 15.88 18.09 19.76
C GLY A 85 14.54 17.49 20.19
N GLN A 86 13.44 17.89 19.56
CA GLN A 86 12.11 17.35 19.86
C GLN A 86 11.96 15.88 19.43
N LEU A 87 12.52 15.48 18.29
CA LEU A 87 12.53 14.06 17.87
C LEU A 87 13.38 13.21 18.82
N GLN A 88 14.51 13.74 19.28
CA GLN A 88 15.35 13.10 20.29
C GLN A 88 14.65 13.02 21.66
N ALA A 89 13.87 14.03 22.04
CA ALA A 89 13.06 14.00 23.26
C ALA A 89 11.97 12.92 23.21
N VAL A 90 11.32 12.74 22.04
CA VAL A 90 10.40 11.63 21.81
C VAL A 90 11.10 10.29 22.00
N LEU A 91 12.28 10.10 21.40
CA LEU A 91 13.07 8.88 21.58
C LEU A 91 13.44 8.65 23.05
N GLY A 92 13.90 9.69 23.75
CA GLY A 92 14.23 9.62 25.17
C GLY A 92 13.02 9.21 26.03
N THR A 93 11.84 9.72 25.71
CA THR A 93 10.58 9.42 26.39
C THR A 93 10.14 7.97 26.15
N LEU A 94 10.26 7.48 24.92
CA LEU A 94 10.00 6.07 24.58
C LEU A 94 10.97 5.12 25.29
N LEU A 95 12.25 5.49 25.37
CA LEU A 95 13.28 4.72 26.09
C LEU A 95 13.08 4.74 27.62
N ALA A 96 12.46 5.80 28.15
CA ALA A 96 12.14 5.94 29.57
C ALA A 96 10.79 5.31 29.96
N GLU A 97 10.03 4.77 28.99
CA GLU A 97 8.66 4.28 29.18
C GLU A 97 7.70 5.35 29.74
N GLU A 98 7.93 6.61 29.37
CA GLU A 98 7.11 7.77 29.74
C GLU A 98 6.14 8.17 28.60
N ASP A 99 5.15 9.03 28.87
CA ASP A 99 4.06 9.36 27.94
C ASP A 99 4.03 10.85 27.49
N ASN A 100 5.02 11.67 27.90
CA ASN A 100 5.06 13.09 27.56
C ASN A 100 6.48 13.58 27.21
N ALA A 101 6.68 13.97 25.96
CA ALA A 101 7.94 14.48 25.44
C ALA A 101 7.81 15.95 25.03
N GLU A 102 8.26 16.89 25.86
CA GLU A 102 8.43 18.31 25.48
C GLU A 102 7.20 18.95 24.76
N GLY A 103 5.98 18.59 25.18
CA GLY A 103 4.74 19.12 24.59
C GLY A 103 4.28 18.42 23.29
N LEU A 104 4.94 17.34 22.87
CA LEU A 104 4.46 16.42 21.86
C LEU A 104 3.67 15.27 22.51
N GLU A 105 2.42 15.12 22.09
CA GLU A 105 1.60 13.97 22.47
C GLU A 105 2.09 12.73 21.71
N ILE A 106 2.56 11.73 22.46
CA ILE A 106 2.92 10.41 21.94
C ILE A 106 1.72 9.49 22.15
N PRO A 107 1.02 9.06 21.09
CA PRO A 107 -0.09 8.13 21.25
C PRO A 107 0.37 6.81 21.87
N SER A 108 -0.44 6.20 22.73
CA SER A 108 -0.06 4.95 23.43
C SER A 108 0.34 3.83 22.49
N TYR A 109 -0.29 3.73 21.30
CA TYR A 109 0.07 2.70 20.32
C TYR A 109 1.50 2.83 19.77
N ILE A 110 2.11 4.03 19.83
CA ILE A 110 3.52 4.23 19.48
C ILE A 110 4.40 3.61 20.57
N SER A 111 4.13 3.93 21.83
CA SER A 111 4.84 3.38 22.98
C SER A 111 4.69 1.85 23.06
N ASP A 112 3.48 1.33 22.86
CA ASP A 112 3.19 -0.11 22.83
C ASP A 112 3.93 -0.80 21.68
N THR A 113 4.01 -0.16 20.51
CA THR A 113 4.78 -0.69 19.38
C THR A 113 6.27 -0.69 19.68
N PHE A 114 6.81 0.40 20.22
CA PHE A 114 8.22 0.50 20.59
C PHE A 114 8.62 -0.57 21.60
N ALA A 115 7.82 -0.77 22.65
CA ALA A 115 8.07 -1.77 23.69
C ALA A 115 8.02 -3.22 23.19
N THR A 116 7.32 -3.48 22.07
CA THR A 116 7.11 -4.84 21.54
C THR A 116 7.89 -5.12 20.25
N LEU A 117 8.61 -4.14 19.71
CA LEU A 117 9.30 -4.23 18.43
C LEU A 117 10.42 -5.29 18.50
N ARG A 118 10.32 -6.32 17.65
CA ARG A 118 11.26 -7.47 17.65
C ARG A 118 12.17 -7.59 16.43
N LEU A 119 12.00 -6.71 15.43
CA LEU A 119 12.70 -6.67 14.14
C LEU A 119 13.02 -5.20 13.81
N PRO A 120 13.92 -4.88 12.84
CA PRO A 120 14.82 -3.72 12.86
C PRO A 120 14.22 -2.50 13.55
N ASN A 121 14.96 -1.89 14.49
CA ASN A 121 14.45 -0.79 15.30
C ASN A 121 14.33 0.52 14.47
N TYR A 122 13.43 0.48 13.48
CA TYR A 122 13.15 1.56 12.55
C TYR A 122 12.64 2.80 13.28
N ILE A 123 12.04 2.63 14.46
CA ILE A 123 11.60 3.74 15.31
C ILE A 123 12.82 4.51 15.83
N CYS A 124 13.81 3.81 16.37
CA CYS A 124 15.08 4.43 16.77
C CYS A 124 15.79 5.09 15.58
N ASP A 125 15.90 4.39 14.45
CA ASP A 125 16.59 4.92 13.27
C ASP A 125 15.90 6.18 12.72
N LEU A 126 14.56 6.20 12.73
CA LEU A 126 13.77 7.32 12.25
C LEU A 126 13.79 8.50 13.23
N LEU A 127 13.73 8.27 14.54
CA LEU A 127 13.83 9.35 15.53
C LEU A 127 15.26 9.90 15.67
N ASN A 128 16.27 9.08 15.34
CA ASN A 128 17.66 9.53 15.19
C ASN A 128 17.94 10.21 13.86
N TRP A 129 17.06 10.04 12.87
CA TRP A 129 17.18 10.75 11.61
C TRP A 129 16.81 12.21 11.81
N THR A 130 17.79 13.09 11.59
CA THR A 130 17.63 14.53 11.69
C THR A 130 17.33 15.12 10.32
N PRO A 131 16.09 15.56 10.03
CA PRO A 131 15.86 16.40 8.87
C PRO A 131 16.66 17.69 9.05
N VAL A 132 17.38 18.12 8.01
CA VAL A 132 18.03 19.45 8.01
C VAL A 132 16.91 20.49 8.19
N GLU A 133 17.08 21.41 9.14
CA GLU A 133 16.07 22.36 9.68
C GLU A 133 15.30 23.22 8.64
N THR A 134 15.60 23.06 7.35
CA THR A 134 15.13 23.94 6.27
C THR A 134 14.50 23.22 5.07
N THR A 135 14.30 21.89 5.10
CA THR A 135 13.68 21.19 3.96
C THR A 135 12.73 20.08 4.37
N GLU A 136 11.67 19.90 3.57
CA GLU A 136 10.85 18.68 3.43
C GLU A 136 11.74 17.49 3.00
N ALA A 137 12.73 17.13 3.81
CA ALA A 137 13.58 16.00 3.51
C ALA A 137 12.68 14.75 3.58
N PRO A 138 12.63 13.94 2.51
CA PRO A 138 11.85 12.72 2.55
C PRO A 138 12.45 11.77 3.60
N VAL A 139 11.59 11.00 4.27
CA VAL A 139 12.02 9.90 5.13
C VAL A 139 12.96 8.99 4.33
N PRO A 140 14.10 8.56 4.89
CA PRO A 140 15.04 7.71 4.17
C PRO A 140 14.39 6.47 3.57
N GLU A 141 14.69 6.19 2.30
CA GLU A 141 14.08 5.11 1.53
C GLU A 141 14.26 3.73 2.20
N TYR A 142 15.39 3.49 2.88
CA TYR A 142 15.62 2.23 3.59
C TYR A 142 14.66 2.04 4.77
N LEU A 143 14.22 3.12 5.44
CA LEU A 143 13.23 3.06 6.51
C LEU A 143 11.86 2.77 5.94
N MET A 144 11.50 3.46 4.85
CA MET A 144 10.21 3.24 4.20
C MET A 144 10.09 1.82 3.62
N SER A 145 11.20 1.24 3.15
CA SER A 145 11.26 -0.10 2.57
C SER A 145 11.63 -1.19 3.59
N THR A 146 11.52 -0.93 4.90
CA THR A 146 11.82 -1.90 5.97
C THR A 146 11.03 -3.20 5.80
N PHE A 147 9.69 -3.11 5.78
CA PHE A 147 8.84 -4.30 5.66
C PHE A 147 8.84 -4.90 4.26
N GLN A 148 9.04 -4.08 3.23
CA GLN A 148 9.27 -4.60 1.87
C GLN A 148 10.45 -5.57 1.86
N THR A 149 11.57 -5.19 2.49
CA THR A 149 12.78 -6.01 2.56
C THR A 149 12.54 -7.28 3.39
N ILE A 150 11.91 -7.16 4.56
CA ILE A 150 11.61 -8.30 5.43
C ILE A 150 10.72 -9.31 4.68
N TRP A 151 9.66 -8.85 4.01
CA TRP A 151 8.77 -9.73 3.24
C TRP A 151 9.49 -10.41 2.08
N GLN A 152 10.31 -9.69 1.32
CA GLN A 152 11.13 -10.29 0.27
C GLN A 152 11.98 -11.44 0.81
N GLU A 153 12.65 -11.22 1.95
CA GLU A 153 13.53 -12.21 2.57
C GLU A 153 12.77 -13.44 3.07
N VAL A 154 11.72 -13.26 3.88
CA VAL A 154 10.97 -14.40 4.44
C VAL A 154 10.22 -15.16 3.37
N LEU A 155 9.75 -14.48 2.33
CA LEU A 155 9.06 -15.14 1.23
C LEU A 155 10.03 -15.78 0.25
N ALA A 156 11.30 -15.38 0.12
CA ALA A 156 12.18 -15.80 -0.99
C ALA A 156 12.24 -17.33 -1.25
N GLY A 157 12.19 -18.13 -0.18
CA GLY A 157 12.25 -19.59 -0.24
C GLY A 157 10.91 -20.30 -0.49
N GLU A 158 9.81 -19.57 -0.34
CA GLU A 158 8.48 -20.16 -0.25
C GLU A 158 7.92 -20.62 -1.60
N ARG A 159 7.18 -21.73 -1.57
CA ARG A 159 6.55 -22.34 -2.76
C ARG A 159 5.16 -22.91 -2.43
N PRO A 160 4.21 -22.07 -1.97
CA PRO A 160 2.83 -22.48 -1.78
C PRO A 160 2.19 -22.88 -3.12
N GLN A 161 1.01 -23.49 -3.04
CA GLN A 161 0.14 -23.61 -4.20
C GLN A 161 -0.25 -22.19 -4.64
N HIS A 162 -0.10 -21.89 -5.93
CA HIS A 162 -0.51 -20.60 -6.46
C HIS A 162 -2.02 -20.41 -6.34
N ILE A 163 -2.41 -19.17 -6.10
CA ILE A 163 -3.79 -18.71 -6.16
C ILE A 163 -3.93 -17.72 -7.32
N SER A 164 -5.07 -17.76 -7.99
CA SER A 164 -5.45 -16.85 -9.07
C SER A 164 -6.15 -15.62 -8.48
N VAL A 165 -5.68 -14.43 -8.89
CA VAL A 165 -6.12 -13.16 -8.31
C VAL A 165 -6.49 -12.17 -9.41
N LEU A 166 -7.64 -11.52 -9.23
CA LEU A 166 -8.13 -10.43 -10.07
C LEU A 166 -8.05 -9.08 -9.33
N GLU A 167 -7.48 -8.07 -9.99
CA GLU A 167 -7.48 -6.68 -9.52
C GLU A 167 -8.18 -5.77 -10.56
N PRO A 168 -9.49 -5.52 -10.42
CA PRO A 168 -10.20 -4.48 -11.14
C PRO A 168 -9.70 -3.09 -10.80
N ALA A 169 -9.70 -2.19 -11.79
CA ALA A 169 -9.24 -0.81 -11.65
C ALA A 169 -7.81 -0.70 -11.10
N CYS A 170 -6.90 -1.55 -11.60
CA CYS A 170 -5.53 -1.67 -11.08
C CYS A 170 -4.64 -0.43 -11.29
N GLY A 171 -5.17 0.64 -11.91
CA GLY A 171 -4.44 1.84 -12.24
C GLY A 171 -3.20 1.54 -13.08
N SER A 172 -2.13 2.29 -12.83
CA SER A 172 -0.82 2.01 -13.43
C SER A 172 -0.09 0.88 -12.68
N ALA A 173 -0.77 -0.20 -12.28
CA ALA A 173 -0.25 -1.21 -11.35
C ALA A 173 0.08 -0.58 -9.99
N ASN A 174 -0.88 0.11 -9.39
CA ASN A 174 -0.66 0.91 -8.18
C ASN A 174 -0.38 0.01 -6.97
N ASP A 175 -1.18 -1.03 -6.75
CA ASP A 175 -0.91 -2.04 -5.72
C ASP A 175 0.03 -3.14 -6.22
N TYR A 176 -0.17 -3.64 -7.45
CA TYR A 176 0.65 -4.73 -8.00
C TYR A 176 2.16 -4.47 -7.93
N ARG A 177 2.62 -3.23 -8.14
CA ARG A 177 4.07 -2.93 -8.06
C ARG A 177 4.65 -3.20 -6.67
N PHE A 178 3.83 -3.07 -5.62
CA PHE A 178 4.23 -3.39 -4.25
C PHE A 178 3.96 -4.87 -3.92
N ILE A 179 2.95 -5.51 -4.51
CA ILE A 179 2.84 -6.97 -4.46
C ILE A 179 4.10 -7.62 -5.08
N GLU A 180 4.63 -7.07 -6.16
CA GLU A 180 5.87 -7.51 -6.79
C GLU A 180 7.09 -7.17 -5.94
N SER A 181 7.22 -5.92 -5.48
CA SER A 181 8.36 -5.50 -4.68
C SER A 181 8.41 -6.16 -3.30
N PHE A 182 7.31 -6.70 -2.76
CA PHE A 182 7.32 -7.47 -1.52
C PHE A 182 7.60 -8.96 -1.73
N GLY A 183 7.80 -9.40 -2.99
CA GLY A 183 8.06 -10.80 -3.32
C GLY A 183 6.82 -11.69 -3.35
N ILE A 184 5.62 -11.13 -3.31
CA ILE A 184 4.35 -11.87 -3.31
C ILE A 184 3.93 -12.23 -4.73
N ALA A 185 4.15 -11.35 -5.72
CA ALA A 185 3.65 -11.57 -7.09
C ALA A 185 4.09 -12.88 -7.74
N ARG A 186 5.29 -13.39 -7.38
CA ARG A 186 5.80 -14.68 -7.87
C ARG A 186 5.03 -15.91 -7.35
N LEU A 187 4.15 -15.71 -6.38
CA LEU A 187 3.32 -16.73 -5.72
C LEU A 187 1.87 -16.72 -6.25
N LEU A 188 1.56 -15.79 -7.16
CA LEU A 188 0.21 -15.51 -7.63
C LEU A 188 0.10 -15.73 -9.14
N ASP A 189 -1.06 -16.20 -9.58
CA ASP A 189 -1.47 -16.14 -10.98
C ASP A 189 -2.29 -14.87 -11.22
N TYR A 190 -1.62 -13.71 -11.10
CA TYR A 190 -2.25 -12.39 -11.10
C TYR A 190 -2.80 -11.95 -12.47
N THR A 191 -3.94 -11.24 -12.44
CA THR A 191 -4.50 -10.45 -13.55
C THR A 191 -5.03 -9.12 -13.05
N GLY A 192 -4.54 -8.01 -13.59
CA GLY A 192 -5.07 -6.68 -13.34
C GLY A 192 -5.77 -6.12 -14.57
N PHE A 193 -6.77 -5.27 -14.39
CA PHE A 193 -7.31 -4.51 -15.50
C PHE A 193 -7.72 -3.10 -15.10
N ASP A 194 -7.70 -2.19 -16.06
CA ASP A 194 -8.11 -0.81 -15.86
C ASP A 194 -8.82 -0.27 -17.09
N LEU A 195 -9.84 0.56 -16.88
CA LEU A 195 -10.60 1.16 -17.98
C LEU A 195 -9.75 2.14 -18.82
N CYS A 196 -8.73 2.75 -18.22
CA CYS A 196 -7.86 3.71 -18.86
C CYS A 196 -6.68 3.02 -19.58
N GLU A 197 -6.61 3.15 -20.91
CA GLU A 197 -5.54 2.54 -21.72
C GLU A 197 -4.14 3.03 -21.28
N LYS A 198 -4.02 4.29 -20.85
CA LYS A 198 -2.75 4.86 -20.38
C LYS A 198 -2.22 4.15 -19.13
N ASN A 199 -3.10 3.82 -18.20
CA ASN A 199 -2.82 3.06 -16.98
C ASN A 199 -2.32 1.66 -17.33
N THR A 200 -3.10 0.92 -18.12
CA THR A 200 -2.73 -0.42 -18.58
C THR A 200 -1.40 -0.42 -19.35
N ARG A 201 -1.14 0.61 -20.17
CA ARG A 201 0.14 0.74 -20.89
C ARG A 201 1.31 0.97 -19.94
N ASN A 202 1.14 1.78 -18.89
CA ASN A 202 2.15 1.97 -17.84
C ASN A 202 2.44 0.65 -17.12
N ALA A 203 1.39 -0.06 -16.68
CA ALA A 203 1.50 -1.34 -16.00
C ALA A 203 2.28 -2.38 -16.83
N LYS A 204 1.89 -2.58 -18.10
CA LYS A 204 2.58 -3.48 -19.03
C LYS A 204 4.05 -3.11 -19.27
N GLN A 205 4.34 -1.80 -19.33
CA GLN A 205 5.71 -1.33 -19.53
C GLN A 205 6.58 -1.60 -18.30
N MET A 206 6.03 -1.45 -17.09
CA MET A 206 6.76 -1.71 -15.84
C MET A 206 6.92 -3.20 -15.57
N PHE A 207 5.88 -3.99 -15.83
CA PHE A 207 5.79 -5.40 -15.45
C PHE A 207 5.36 -6.25 -16.65
N PRO A 208 6.25 -6.44 -17.66
CA PRO A 208 5.90 -7.12 -18.91
C PRO A 208 5.57 -8.61 -18.75
N LYS A 209 5.87 -9.20 -17.59
CA LYS A 209 5.57 -10.60 -17.27
C LYS A 209 4.20 -10.80 -16.63
N ALA A 210 3.60 -9.75 -16.08
CA ALA A 210 2.27 -9.84 -15.45
C ALA A 210 1.16 -9.58 -16.48
N ARG A 211 -0.05 -10.05 -16.17
CA ARG A 211 -1.20 -9.90 -17.06
C ARG A 211 -1.95 -8.61 -16.72
N PHE A 212 -1.95 -7.67 -17.67
CA PHE A 212 -2.78 -6.48 -17.62
C PHE A 212 -3.67 -6.38 -18.86
N LYS A 213 -4.93 -5.97 -18.71
CA LYS A 213 -5.83 -5.71 -19.83
C LYS A 213 -6.60 -4.40 -19.64
N VAL A 214 -7.05 -3.83 -20.76
CA VAL A 214 -8.04 -2.75 -20.73
C VAL A 214 -9.38 -3.43 -20.63
N ASP A 215 -10.13 -3.15 -19.57
CA ASP A 215 -11.43 -3.80 -19.32
C ASP A 215 -12.30 -2.92 -18.41
N ASN A 216 -13.57 -3.29 -18.27
CA ASN A 216 -14.57 -2.55 -17.51
C ASN A 216 -15.02 -3.35 -16.28
N ALA A 217 -14.88 -2.76 -15.09
CA ALA A 217 -15.31 -3.42 -13.85
C ALA A 217 -16.83 -3.67 -13.79
N LEU A 218 -17.63 -2.93 -14.58
CA LEU A 218 -19.08 -3.14 -14.70
C LEU A 218 -19.44 -4.28 -15.67
N GLU A 219 -18.49 -4.75 -16.48
CA GLU A 219 -18.67 -5.83 -17.46
C GLU A 219 -17.40 -6.68 -17.56
N ILE A 220 -17.04 -7.33 -16.46
CA ILE A 220 -15.86 -8.19 -16.42
C ILE A 220 -16.09 -9.37 -17.36
N ASP A 221 -15.27 -9.47 -18.40
CA ASP A 221 -15.26 -10.61 -19.34
C ASP A 221 -14.49 -11.78 -18.72
N ALA A 222 -15.12 -12.44 -17.74
CA ALA A 222 -14.66 -13.65 -17.09
C ALA A 222 -15.86 -14.52 -16.70
N GLU A 223 -15.71 -15.84 -16.75
CA GLU A 223 -16.71 -16.77 -16.25
C GLU A 223 -16.74 -16.76 -14.72
N ASP A 224 -17.88 -17.13 -14.12
CA ASP A 224 -17.99 -17.30 -12.67
C ASP A 224 -16.93 -18.30 -12.17
N ASP A 225 -16.40 -18.05 -10.97
CA ASP A 225 -15.37 -18.87 -10.31
C ASP A 225 -14.05 -19.05 -11.09
N THR A 226 -13.76 -18.18 -12.06
CA THR A 226 -12.48 -18.19 -12.81
C THR A 226 -11.27 -17.80 -11.93
N PHE A 227 -11.49 -16.99 -10.90
CA PHE A 227 -10.45 -16.51 -9.99
C PHE A 227 -10.76 -16.94 -8.57
N ASP A 228 -9.73 -17.37 -7.83
CA ASP A 228 -9.87 -17.73 -6.41
C ASP A 228 -10.23 -16.50 -5.58
N TYR A 229 -9.63 -15.35 -5.90
CA TYR A 229 -9.84 -14.11 -5.16
C TYR A 229 -9.88 -12.87 -6.07
N CYS A 230 -10.64 -11.87 -5.63
CA CYS A 230 -10.71 -10.55 -6.24
C CYS A 230 -10.54 -9.50 -5.13
N PHE A 231 -9.66 -8.53 -5.33
CA PHE A 231 -9.54 -7.37 -4.45
C PHE A 231 -9.64 -6.08 -5.27
N VAL A 232 -10.12 -5.03 -4.64
CA VAL A 232 -10.43 -3.75 -5.28
C VAL A 232 -10.05 -2.63 -4.32
N HIS A 233 -9.29 -1.66 -4.81
CA HIS A 233 -9.07 -0.38 -4.14
C HIS A 233 -9.57 0.76 -5.02
N ASP A 234 -10.00 1.84 -4.39
CA ASP A 234 -10.34 3.13 -5.01
C ASP A 234 -11.22 3.04 -6.28
N LEU A 235 -12.20 2.15 -6.27
CA LEU A 235 -13.15 1.96 -7.38
C LEU A 235 -14.56 2.42 -7.01
N PHE A 236 -15.07 1.97 -5.87
CA PHE A 236 -16.49 2.10 -5.54
C PHE A 236 -16.94 3.53 -5.30
N GLU A 237 -16.04 4.44 -4.95
CA GLU A 237 -16.29 5.88 -4.84
C GLU A 237 -16.44 6.57 -6.21
N HIS A 238 -15.98 5.92 -7.28
CA HIS A 238 -16.12 6.41 -8.65
C HIS A 238 -17.40 5.90 -9.34
N LEU A 239 -18.02 4.90 -8.72
CA LEU A 239 -19.26 4.26 -9.16
C LEU A 239 -20.49 5.01 -8.65
N SER A 240 -21.53 5.10 -9.48
CA SER A 240 -22.77 5.78 -9.12
C SER A 240 -23.58 4.98 -8.09
N LYS A 241 -24.29 5.67 -7.18
CA LYS A 241 -25.03 5.02 -6.07
C LYS A 241 -26.11 4.00 -6.50
N GLY A 242 -26.49 3.97 -7.77
CA GLY A 242 -27.50 3.04 -8.30
C GLY A 242 -26.97 1.63 -8.58
N GLU A 243 -25.70 1.38 -8.29
CA GLU A 243 -24.94 0.19 -8.71
C GLU A 243 -24.84 -0.90 -7.62
N PHE A 244 -25.15 -0.57 -6.37
CA PHE A 244 -25.25 -1.53 -5.26
C PHE A 244 -26.71 -1.71 -4.85
N ARG A 245 -27.46 -2.52 -5.60
CA ARG A 245 -28.70 -3.10 -5.05
C ARG A 245 -28.36 -4.50 -4.52
N PRO A 246 -28.55 -4.78 -3.21
CA PRO A 246 -28.39 -6.12 -2.68
C PRO A 246 -29.42 -7.09 -3.28
#